data_AF-A0A2A4SXE4-F1
#
_entry.id   AF-A0A2A4SXE4-F1
#
_cell.length_a   1.000
_cell.length_b   1.000
_cell.length_c   1.000
_cell.angle_alpha   90.00
_cell.angle_beta   90.00
_cell.angle_gamma   90.00
#
_symmetry.space_group_name_H-M   'P 1'
#
loop_
_entity.id
_entity.type
_entity.pdbx_description
1 polymer ?
#
loop_
_entity_poly.entity_id
_entity_poly.type
_entity_poly.pdbx_seq_one_letter_code
_entity_poly.pdbx_strand_id
1 'polypeptide(L)'
;MSINNLQVSESSVLEKPNKTPFSFVKNRIRGMILPVIFSGVMVMNTHAIDKAEDERGGKKYEASVLQGKSADEMIDIVRDNKVLLLSLAQSESLSFLTLENLSDDMRSDKEVVLAFVNQDGINIQFASKELQEDKDVVFAAVGQNGVALEFVSMKYKNDLSLVRIATRLFANNLRFAAHRFRDNEKFVRRLLRARKNGTLEMASDRLKDLKRFVSFMMSLDINNLKFASPRWQKDEGLRKRAKWL
;
A
#
# COMPACT_ATOMS: atom_id res chain seq x y z
N MET A 1 18.57 -29.50 61.66
CA MET A 1 19.29 -30.22 60.59
C MET A 1 18.41 -30.26 59.36
N SER A 2 18.97 -29.77 58.25
CA SER A 2 18.62 -29.95 56.83
C SER A 2 17.28 -29.45 56.27
N ILE A 3 17.36 -28.18 55.86
CA ILE A 3 16.95 -27.51 54.62
C ILE A 3 16.57 -28.43 53.44
N ASN A 4 15.43 -28.14 52.79
CA ASN A 4 15.18 -28.41 51.37
C ASN A 4 14.61 -27.14 50.70
N ASN A 5 15.44 -26.54 49.83
CA ASN A 5 15.17 -25.93 48.52
C ASN A 5 13.72 -26.04 47.98
N LEU A 6 13.11 -25.04 47.30
CA LEU A 6 13.63 -24.08 46.32
C LEU A 6 12.63 -22.92 46.13
N GLN A 7 13.15 -21.73 45.85
CA GLN A 7 12.45 -20.47 45.58
C GLN A 7 11.72 -20.45 44.23
N VAL A 8 10.59 -19.75 44.15
CA VAL A 8 10.31 -18.76 43.10
C VAL A 8 9.43 -17.64 43.70
N SER A 9 9.92 -16.40 43.69
CA SER A 9 9.20 -15.20 44.13
C SER A 9 8.67 -14.41 42.94
N GLU A 10 7.35 -14.27 42.82
CA GLU A 10 6.70 -13.25 42.00
C GLU A 10 6.52 -11.97 42.83
N SER A 11 7.13 -10.87 42.39
CA SER A 11 6.67 -9.52 42.73
C SER A 11 6.90 -8.61 41.53
N SER A 12 5.80 -8.02 41.08
CA SER A 12 5.64 -7.28 39.84
C SER A 12 5.48 -5.79 40.15
N VAL A 13 6.47 -4.97 39.76
CA VAL A 13 6.28 -3.51 39.58
C VAL A 13 7.07 -3.04 38.35
N LEU A 14 6.31 -2.75 37.30
CA LEU A 14 6.44 -1.69 36.28
C LEU A 14 7.82 -1.08 35.96
N GLU A 15 8.38 -1.44 34.80
CA GLU A 15 9.20 -0.56 33.97
C GLU A 15 8.66 -0.47 32.54
N LYS A 16 8.65 0.75 31.99
CA LYS A 16 8.16 1.10 30.64
C LYS A 16 9.00 0.41 29.55
N PRO A 17 8.41 -0.07 28.43
CA PRO A 17 9.22 -0.65 27.37
C PRO A 17 10.05 0.42 26.66
N ASN A 18 11.37 0.29 26.83
CA ASN A 18 12.39 0.94 26.04
C ASN A 18 12.18 0.70 24.54
N LYS A 19 12.40 1.75 23.73
CA LYS A 19 12.41 1.72 22.28
C LYS A 19 13.43 0.67 21.81
N THR A 20 12.97 -0.39 21.15
CA THR A 20 13.87 -1.40 20.58
C THR A 20 14.61 -0.82 19.36
N PRO A 21 15.93 -1.06 19.24
CA PRO A 21 16.71 -0.64 18.07
C PRO A 21 16.29 -1.45 16.84
N PHE A 22 16.42 -0.83 15.65
CA PHE A 22 16.10 -1.37 14.31
C PHE A 22 16.83 -2.69 13.92
N SER A 23 17.55 -3.34 14.83
CA SER A 23 18.30 -4.57 14.58
C SER A 23 17.45 -5.86 14.60
N PHE A 24 16.15 -5.80 14.89
CA PHE A 24 15.29 -6.98 14.98
C PHE A 24 14.51 -7.38 13.71
N VAL A 25 14.58 -6.60 12.63
CA VAL A 25 13.94 -6.97 11.34
C VAL A 25 14.87 -7.82 10.46
N LYS A 26 16.18 -7.85 10.73
CA LYS A 26 17.15 -8.54 9.87
C LYS A 26 17.20 -10.06 10.04
N ASN A 27 16.56 -10.63 11.08
CA ASN A 27 16.69 -12.04 11.42
C ASN A 27 15.40 -12.88 11.33
N ARG A 28 14.33 -12.37 10.70
CA ARG A 28 13.12 -13.20 10.42
C ARG A 28 12.86 -13.50 8.94
N ILE A 29 13.74 -13.05 8.03
CA ILE A 29 13.73 -13.43 6.60
C ILE A 29 14.76 -14.53 6.30
N ARG A 30 15.62 -14.88 7.26
CA ARG A 30 16.68 -15.90 7.11
C ARG A 30 16.24 -17.36 7.31
N GLY A 31 14.95 -17.62 7.55
CA GLY A 31 14.44 -18.95 7.91
C GLY A 31 13.30 -19.50 7.06
N MET A 32 12.85 -18.76 6.04
CA MET A 32 11.85 -19.24 5.08
C MET A 32 12.22 -18.71 3.71
N ILE A 33 12.44 -19.64 2.77
CA ILE A 33 12.89 -19.47 1.38
C ILE A 33 14.42 -19.59 1.21
N LEU A 34 14.92 -20.81 1.36
CA LEU A 34 15.83 -21.50 0.42
C LEU A 34 15.58 -23.00 0.66
N PRO A 35 15.44 -23.89 -0.35
CA PRO A 35 16.02 -23.79 -1.70
C PRO A 35 15.10 -24.31 -2.83
N VAL A 36 14.60 -23.42 -3.70
CA VAL A 36 14.05 -23.74 -5.03
C VAL A 36 14.19 -22.44 -5.83
N ILE A 37 15.20 -22.11 -6.63
CA ILE A 37 16.19 -22.85 -7.42
C ILE A 37 17.44 -21.95 -7.54
N PHE A 38 18.58 -22.38 -7.01
CA PHE A 38 19.90 -21.78 -7.28
C PHE A 38 20.59 -22.48 -8.47
N SER A 39 19.81 -23.16 -9.32
CA SER A 39 20.26 -23.95 -10.47
C SER A 39 19.17 -23.98 -11.57
N GLY A 40 19.01 -22.90 -12.34
CA GLY A 40 18.24 -22.96 -13.60
C GLY A 40 17.10 -21.97 -13.84
N VAL A 41 16.82 -21.01 -12.95
CA VAL A 41 15.80 -19.95 -13.23
C VAL A 41 16.44 -18.60 -13.61
N MET A 42 17.75 -18.59 -13.85
CA MET A 42 18.36 -17.66 -14.81
C MET A 42 18.26 -18.24 -16.25
N VAL A 43 17.31 -19.13 -16.53
CA VAL A 43 16.74 -19.20 -17.88
C VAL A 43 15.68 -18.11 -17.88
N MET A 44 16.13 -16.92 -18.26
CA MET A 44 15.24 -15.88 -18.76
C MET A 44 14.21 -16.57 -19.64
N ASN A 45 12.96 -16.12 -19.61
CA ASN A 45 12.03 -16.39 -20.70
C ASN A 45 12.59 -15.69 -21.97
N THR A 46 13.69 -16.21 -22.51
CA THR A 46 14.41 -15.69 -23.67
C THR A 46 13.45 -15.63 -24.85
N HIS A 47 12.58 -16.63 -24.99
CA HIS A 47 11.53 -16.65 -26.03
C HIS A 47 10.49 -15.53 -25.94
N ALA A 48 10.14 -15.02 -24.76
CA ALA A 48 9.19 -13.91 -24.65
C ALA A 48 9.85 -12.57 -25.01
N ILE A 49 11.16 -12.47 -24.74
CA ILE A 49 12.00 -11.31 -25.05
C ILE A 49 12.32 -11.31 -26.57
N ASP A 50 12.79 -12.44 -27.12
CA ASP A 50 13.10 -12.64 -28.54
C ASP A 50 11.91 -12.31 -29.47
N LYS A 51 10.67 -12.62 -29.04
CA LYS A 51 9.47 -12.40 -29.87
C LYS A 51 9.03 -10.94 -29.89
N ALA A 52 9.36 -10.16 -28.86
CA ALA A 52 9.13 -8.72 -28.83
C ALA A 52 10.21 -7.93 -29.62
N GLU A 53 11.37 -8.56 -29.85
CA GLU A 53 12.54 -7.98 -30.56
C GLU A 53 12.36 -7.87 -32.08
N ASP A 54 11.57 -8.75 -32.72
CA ASP A 54 11.47 -8.84 -34.19
C ASP A 54 10.57 -7.74 -34.80
N GLU A 55 9.59 -7.22 -34.04
CA GLU A 55 8.55 -6.32 -34.60
C GLU A 55 8.95 -4.83 -34.64
N ARG A 56 10.05 -4.40 -33.99
CA ARG A 56 10.30 -2.96 -33.74
C ARG A 56 11.68 -2.41 -34.11
N GLY A 57 12.58 -3.18 -34.73
CA GLY A 57 13.79 -2.65 -35.38
C GLY A 57 14.72 -1.79 -34.50
N GLY A 58 14.60 -1.87 -33.17
CA GLY A 58 15.41 -1.12 -32.20
C GLY A 58 16.68 -1.87 -31.86
N LYS A 59 17.81 -1.17 -31.72
CA LYS A 59 19.12 -1.74 -31.38
C LYS A 59 19.00 -2.73 -30.19
N LYS A 60 19.41 -3.97 -30.44
CA LYS A 60 19.63 -5.05 -29.48
C LYS A 60 20.41 -4.55 -28.26
N TYR A 61 19.73 -4.41 -27.13
CA TYR A 61 20.37 -4.41 -25.82
C TYR A 61 19.65 -5.50 -25.02
N GLU A 62 20.12 -6.73 -25.21
CA GLU A 62 19.54 -7.93 -24.64
C GLU A 62 19.73 -7.92 -23.12
N ALA A 63 18.71 -8.36 -22.36
CA ALA A 63 18.83 -8.57 -20.92
C ALA A 63 19.97 -9.56 -20.55
N SER A 64 20.53 -10.28 -21.54
CA SER A 64 21.75 -11.09 -21.43
C SER A 64 22.95 -10.33 -20.83
N VAL A 65 23.01 -9.00 -20.99
CA VAL A 65 24.05 -8.14 -20.36
C VAL A 65 24.03 -8.24 -18.82
N LEU A 66 22.90 -8.63 -18.23
CA LEU A 66 22.73 -8.79 -16.78
C LEU A 66 23.11 -10.19 -16.28
N GLN A 67 23.41 -11.14 -17.18
CA GLN A 67 23.75 -12.51 -16.76
C GLN A 67 25.04 -12.55 -15.93
N GLY A 68 24.99 -13.28 -14.82
CA GLY A 68 26.12 -13.43 -13.90
C GLY A 68 26.49 -12.16 -13.12
N LYS A 69 25.70 -11.08 -13.22
CA LYS A 69 25.88 -9.86 -12.43
C LYS A 69 25.22 -9.96 -11.06
N SER A 70 25.83 -9.33 -10.07
CA SER A 70 25.20 -9.08 -8.78
C SER A 70 24.06 -8.06 -8.91
N ALA A 71 23.18 -8.00 -7.91
CA ALA A 71 22.06 -7.04 -7.91
C ALA A 71 22.54 -5.58 -8.02
N ASP A 72 23.62 -5.22 -7.32
CA ASP A 72 24.16 -3.86 -7.33
C ASP A 72 24.72 -3.50 -8.71
N GLU A 73 25.47 -4.41 -9.34
CA GLU A 73 25.97 -4.21 -10.71
C GLU A 73 24.82 -4.10 -11.71
N MET A 74 23.76 -4.90 -11.56
CA MET A 74 22.58 -4.81 -12.42
C MET A 74 21.92 -3.44 -12.28
N ILE A 75 21.74 -2.94 -11.04
CA ILE A 75 21.18 -1.61 -10.78
C ILE A 75 22.02 -0.53 -11.46
N ASP A 76 23.35 -0.56 -11.31
CA ASP A 76 24.24 0.42 -11.94
C ASP A 76 24.20 0.40 -13.46
N ILE A 77 23.96 -0.76 -14.08
CA ILE A 77 23.80 -0.89 -15.54
C ILE A 77 22.45 -0.32 -16.00
N VAL A 78 21.36 -0.58 -15.26
CA VAL A 78 20.00 -0.26 -15.71
C VAL A 78 19.53 1.12 -15.30
N ARG A 79 20.09 1.72 -14.23
CA ARG A 79 19.59 2.96 -13.60
C ARG A 79 19.43 4.16 -14.54
N ASP A 80 20.19 4.19 -15.63
CA ASP A 80 20.21 5.27 -16.63
C ASP A 80 19.82 4.78 -18.05
N ASN A 81 19.44 3.50 -18.19
CA ASN A 81 19.16 2.89 -19.48
C ASN A 81 17.66 2.67 -19.69
N LYS A 82 17.00 3.68 -20.26
CA LYS A 82 15.55 3.65 -20.56
C LYS A 82 15.10 2.37 -21.28
N VAL A 83 15.85 1.92 -22.30
CA VAL A 83 15.46 0.75 -23.10
C VAL A 83 15.46 -0.52 -22.25
N LEU A 84 16.52 -0.73 -21.46
CA LEU A 84 16.60 -1.87 -20.53
C LEU A 84 15.53 -1.78 -19.44
N LEU A 85 15.27 -0.59 -18.90
CA LEU A 85 14.22 -0.39 -17.88
C LEU A 85 12.85 -0.78 -18.42
N LEU A 86 12.51 -0.35 -19.64
CA LEU A 86 11.21 -0.65 -20.25
C LEU A 86 11.09 -2.12 -20.69
N SER A 87 12.17 -2.75 -21.14
CA SER A 87 12.16 -4.19 -21.47
C SER A 87 12.01 -5.05 -20.21
N LEU A 88 12.72 -4.70 -19.14
CA LEU A 88 12.60 -5.37 -17.84
C LEU A 88 11.22 -5.16 -17.22
N ALA A 89 10.60 -3.99 -17.40
CA ALA A 89 9.25 -3.71 -16.94
C ALA A 89 8.15 -4.55 -17.63
N GLN A 90 8.44 -5.07 -18.83
CA GLN A 90 7.54 -5.99 -19.55
C GLN A 90 7.75 -7.45 -19.13
N SER A 91 8.88 -7.76 -18.50
CA SER A 91 9.10 -9.04 -17.83
C SER A 91 8.60 -8.93 -16.38
N GLU A 92 8.18 -10.02 -15.74
CA GLU A 92 7.80 -10.03 -14.31
C GLU A 92 9.01 -9.77 -13.36
N SER A 93 10.09 -9.15 -13.86
CA SER A 93 11.44 -9.11 -13.28
C SER A 93 11.88 -7.71 -12.84
N LEU A 94 10.96 -6.86 -12.36
CA LEU A 94 11.35 -5.66 -11.58
C LEU A 94 11.30 -5.89 -10.07
N SER A 95 11.17 -7.14 -9.58
CA SER A 95 10.91 -7.38 -8.15
C SER A 95 11.98 -6.82 -7.20
N PHE A 96 13.18 -6.51 -7.70
CA PHE A 96 14.27 -5.90 -6.94
C PHE A 96 14.54 -4.41 -7.29
N LEU A 97 13.92 -3.85 -8.33
CA LEU A 97 14.21 -2.50 -8.83
C LEU A 97 13.06 -1.55 -8.54
N THR A 98 13.37 -0.35 -8.04
CA THR A 98 12.40 0.71 -7.78
C THR A 98 12.81 2.01 -8.46
N LEU A 99 11.88 2.96 -8.60
CA LEU A 99 12.21 4.29 -9.11
C LEU A 99 13.29 4.98 -8.27
N GLU A 100 13.41 4.67 -6.97
CA GLU A 100 14.45 5.23 -6.09
C GLU A 100 15.87 4.93 -6.57
N ASN A 101 16.06 3.78 -7.23
CA ASN A 101 17.37 3.34 -7.70
C ASN A 101 17.81 4.01 -9.02
N LEU A 102 16.92 4.72 -9.71
CA LEU A 102 17.18 5.29 -11.03
C LEU A 102 17.73 6.72 -10.95
N SER A 103 18.38 7.19 -12.03
CA SER A 103 18.74 8.61 -12.13
C SER A 103 17.53 9.54 -12.15
N ASP A 104 17.79 10.80 -11.84
CA ASP A 104 16.81 11.90 -11.91
C ASP A 104 16.16 12.01 -13.29
N ASP A 105 16.91 11.76 -14.36
CA ASP A 105 16.41 11.76 -15.73
C ASP A 105 15.38 10.64 -15.94
N MET A 106 15.66 9.42 -15.47
CA MET A 106 14.71 8.30 -15.55
C MET A 106 13.51 8.48 -14.62
N ARG A 107 13.69 9.08 -13.45
CA ARG A 107 12.58 9.45 -12.53
C ARG A 107 11.72 10.60 -13.07
N SER A 108 12.20 11.29 -14.09
CA SER A 108 11.49 12.37 -14.81
C SER A 108 10.97 11.93 -16.18
N ASP A 109 11.29 10.71 -16.63
CA ASP A 109 10.74 10.13 -17.86
C ASP A 109 9.37 9.51 -17.59
N LYS A 110 8.33 10.08 -18.21
CA LYS A 110 6.94 9.66 -17.99
C LYS A 110 6.70 8.19 -18.33
N GLU A 111 7.33 7.66 -19.36
CA GLU A 111 7.13 6.27 -19.81
C GLU A 111 7.75 5.29 -18.81
N VAL A 112 8.96 5.58 -18.35
CA VAL A 112 9.62 4.81 -17.28
C VAL A 112 8.78 4.86 -16.01
N VAL A 113 8.38 6.05 -15.56
CA VAL A 113 7.57 6.18 -14.34
C VAL A 113 6.26 5.42 -14.45
N LEU A 114 5.55 5.51 -15.58
CA LEU A 114 4.33 4.74 -15.82
C LEU A 114 4.56 3.24 -15.73
N ALA A 115 5.65 2.73 -16.28
CA ALA A 115 5.99 1.31 -16.21
C ALA A 115 6.14 0.83 -14.75
N PHE A 116 6.80 1.62 -13.90
CA PHE A 116 7.01 1.28 -12.49
C PHE A 116 5.74 1.42 -11.63
N VAL A 117 4.97 2.50 -11.79
CA VAL A 117 3.75 2.69 -10.98
C VAL A 117 2.63 1.72 -11.36
N ASN A 118 2.65 1.17 -12.58
CA ASN A 118 1.72 0.11 -12.99
C ASN A 118 2.07 -1.23 -12.35
N GLN A 119 3.32 -1.46 -11.95
CA GLN A 119 3.69 -2.65 -11.17
C GLN A 119 3.44 -2.44 -9.68
N ASP A 120 3.97 -1.36 -9.12
CA ASP A 120 3.70 -0.93 -7.75
C ASP A 120 3.46 0.59 -7.70
N GLY A 121 2.20 0.97 -7.46
CA GLY A 121 1.77 2.37 -7.40
C GLY A 121 2.49 3.20 -6.34
N ILE A 122 3.14 2.58 -5.35
CA ILE A 122 3.92 3.29 -4.33
C ILE A 122 5.19 3.94 -4.91
N ASN A 123 5.67 3.50 -6.08
CA ASN A 123 6.81 4.11 -6.76
C ASN A 123 6.61 5.59 -7.08
N ILE A 124 5.36 6.08 -7.17
CA ILE A 124 5.08 7.49 -7.46
C ILE A 124 5.78 8.47 -6.50
N GLN A 125 6.08 8.05 -5.26
CA GLN A 125 6.78 8.89 -4.28
C GLN A 125 8.20 9.30 -4.72
N PHE A 126 8.82 8.51 -5.61
CA PHE A 126 10.18 8.74 -6.11
C PHE A 126 10.22 9.42 -7.47
N ALA A 127 9.08 9.50 -8.18
CA ALA A 127 8.99 10.22 -9.43
C ALA A 127 9.30 11.71 -9.24
N SER A 128 9.67 12.40 -10.32
CA SER A 128 9.89 13.84 -10.30
C SER A 128 8.64 14.59 -9.80
N LYS A 129 8.82 15.77 -9.21
CA LYS A 129 7.69 16.59 -8.72
C LYS A 129 6.68 16.90 -9.81
N GLU A 130 7.14 17.06 -11.05
CA GLU A 130 6.28 17.28 -12.21
C GLU A 130 5.40 16.06 -12.50
N LEU A 131 5.98 14.86 -12.51
CA LEU A 131 5.23 13.62 -12.76
C LEU A 131 4.34 13.19 -11.59
N GLN A 132 4.66 13.59 -10.36
CA GLN A 132 3.73 13.47 -9.22
C GLN A 132 2.47 14.34 -9.37
N GLU A 133 2.51 15.35 -10.24
CA GLU A 133 1.35 16.18 -10.60
C GLU A 133 0.72 15.79 -11.94
N ASP A 134 1.37 14.93 -12.73
CA ASP A 134 0.84 14.40 -13.98
C ASP A 134 -0.37 13.51 -13.70
N LYS A 135 -1.48 13.83 -14.37
CA LYS A 135 -2.76 13.18 -14.12
C LYS A 135 -2.73 11.69 -14.47
N ASP A 136 -2.08 11.31 -15.56
CA ASP A 136 -2.08 9.92 -16.01
C ASP A 136 -1.25 9.05 -15.07
N VAL A 137 -0.08 9.56 -14.67
CA VAL A 137 0.81 8.90 -13.68
C VAL A 137 0.08 8.72 -12.34
N VAL A 138 -0.56 9.78 -11.83
CA VAL A 138 -1.31 9.74 -10.57
C VAL A 138 -2.46 8.73 -10.63
N PHE A 139 -3.24 8.74 -11.70
CA PHE A 139 -4.38 7.83 -11.82
C PHE A 139 -3.93 6.38 -12.01
N ALA A 140 -2.84 6.13 -12.74
CA ALA A 140 -2.22 4.81 -12.85
C ALA A 140 -1.76 4.29 -11.48
N ALA A 141 -0.98 5.08 -10.76
CA ALA A 141 -0.44 4.73 -9.44
C ALA A 141 -1.55 4.42 -8.42
N VAL A 142 -2.55 5.28 -8.29
CA VAL A 142 -3.67 5.09 -7.35
C VAL A 142 -4.61 3.96 -7.80
N GLY A 143 -4.75 3.77 -9.11
CA GLY A 143 -5.49 2.65 -9.69
C GLY A 143 -4.87 1.30 -9.34
N GLN A 144 -3.54 1.24 -9.39
CA GLN A 144 -2.75 0.06 -9.03
C GLN A 144 -2.74 -0.18 -7.52
N ASN A 145 -2.41 0.84 -6.73
CA ASN A 145 -2.40 0.76 -5.28
C ASN A 145 -3.06 1.99 -4.67
N GLY A 146 -4.24 1.82 -4.06
CA GLY A 146 -4.99 2.93 -3.46
C GLY A 146 -4.26 3.66 -2.32
N VAL A 147 -3.21 3.06 -1.73
CA VAL A 147 -2.33 3.71 -0.75
C VAL A 147 -1.48 4.81 -1.40
N ALA A 148 -1.21 4.74 -2.71
CA ALA A 148 -0.47 5.76 -3.45
C ALA A 148 -1.10 7.17 -3.34
N LEU A 149 -2.39 7.25 -2.96
CA LEU A 149 -3.06 8.51 -2.63
C LEU A 149 -2.33 9.30 -1.52
N GLU A 150 -1.54 8.64 -0.67
CA GLU A 150 -0.70 9.26 0.36
C GLU A 150 0.36 10.20 -0.23
N PHE A 151 0.94 9.84 -1.36
CA PHE A 151 2.11 10.50 -1.93
C PHE A 151 1.78 11.60 -2.94
N VAL A 152 0.51 11.69 -3.35
CA VAL A 152 0.07 12.73 -4.29
C VAL A 152 -0.35 14.01 -3.59
N SER A 153 -0.42 15.09 -4.36
CA SER A 153 -0.71 16.42 -3.83
C SER A 153 -2.12 16.58 -3.29
N MET A 154 -2.33 17.65 -2.52
CA MET A 154 -3.62 17.94 -1.90
C MET A 154 -4.72 18.20 -2.94
N LYS A 155 -4.36 18.63 -4.15
CA LYS A 155 -5.26 18.74 -5.31
C LYS A 155 -5.94 17.40 -5.59
N TYR A 156 -5.16 16.32 -5.68
CA TYR A 156 -5.62 14.96 -5.96
C TYR A 156 -6.28 14.28 -4.76
N LYS A 157 -5.79 14.54 -3.54
CA LYS A 157 -6.46 14.09 -2.29
C LYS A 157 -7.85 14.73 -2.10
N ASN A 158 -8.12 15.83 -2.80
CA ASN A 158 -9.43 16.46 -2.90
C ASN A 158 -10.25 15.97 -4.12
N ASP A 159 -9.69 15.24 -5.07
CA ASP A 159 -10.41 14.79 -6.25
C ASP A 159 -11.35 13.61 -5.90
N LEU A 160 -12.65 13.79 -6.09
CA LEU A 160 -13.64 12.74 -5.76
C LEU A 160 -13.47 11.49 -6.63
N SER A 161 -13.11 11.64 -7.90
CA SER A 161 -12.95 10.51 -8.82
C SER A 161 -11.75 9.66 -8.40
N LEU A 162 -10.62 10.29 -8.09
CA LEU A 162 -9.43 9.60 -7.63
C LEU A 162 -9.64 8.95 -6.26
N VAL A 163 -10.27 9.65 -5.31
CA VAL A 163 -10.60 9.09 -3.98
C VAL A 163 -11.53 7.88 -4.10
N ARG A 164 -12.45 7.87 -5.08
CA ARG A 164 -13.28 6.69 -5.36
C ARG A 164 -12.47 5.51 -5.89
N ILE A 165 -11.46 5.76 -6.72
CA ILE A 165 -10.53 4.73 -7.20
C ILE A 165 -9.75 4.16 -6.02
N ALA A 166 -9.12 5.03 -5.21
CA ALA A 166 -8.34 4.63 -4.04
C ALA A 166 -9.15 3.80 -3.04
N THR A 167 -10.42 4.15 -2.84
CA THR A 167 -11.32 3.46 -1.90
C THR A 167 -12.10 2.32 -2.52
N ARG A 168 -11.83 1.95 -3.79
CA ARG A 168 -12.59 0.91 -4.52
C ARG A 168 -12.55 -0.42 -3.78
N LEU A 169 -11.35 -0.89 -3.44
CA LEU A 169 -11.13 -2.15 -2.73
C LEU A 169 -11.11 -1.95 -1.21
N PHE A 170 -10.41 -0.92 -0.73
CA PHE A 170 -10.20 -0.69 0.71
C PHE A 170 -10.64 0.71 1.13
N ALA A 171 -11.69 0.80 1.96
CA ALA A 171 -12.22 2.10 2.40
C ALA A 171 -11.32 2.82 3.41
N ASN A 172 -10.43 2.12 4.12
CA ASN A 172 -9.46 2.74 5.02
C ASN A 172 -8.46 3.66 4.28
N ASN A 173 -8.30 3.54 2.95
CA ASN A 173 -7.54 4.50 2.14
C ASN A 173 -8.12 5.93 2.21
N LEU A 174 -9.35 6.09 2.72
CA LEU A 174 -9.93 7.39 3.03
C LEU A 174 -9.11 8.21 4.04
N ARG A 175 -8.20 7.58 4.81
CA ARG A 175 -7.25 8.28 5.70
C ARG A 175 -6.34 9.26 4.95
N PHE A 176 -6.01 8.95 3.69
CA PHE A 176 -5.14 9.76 2.85
C PHE A 176 -5.89 10.86 2.09
N ALA A 177 -7.21 10.73 1.99
CA ALA A 177 -8.05 11.72 1.35
C ALA A 177 -8.28 12.95 2.26
N ALA A 178 -8.69 14.05 1.62
CA ALA A 178 -9.11 15.25 2.33
C ALA A 178 -10.17 14.95 3.41
N HIS A 179 -10.06 15.61 4.56
CA HIS A 179 -10.98 15.42 5.70
C HIS A 179 -12.46 15.51 5.30
N ARG A 180 -12.79 16.38 4.33
CA ARG A 180 -14.16 16.54 3.81
C ARG A 180 -14.83 15.23 3.37
N PHE A 181 -14.07 14.22 2.90
CA PHE A 181 -14.65 12.95 2.48
C PHE A 181 -15.02 12.04 3.65
N ARG A 182 -14.22 12.06 4.72
CA ARG A 182 -14.51 11.39 6.01
C ARG A 182 -15.73 11.99 6.70
N ASP A 183 -15.99 13.24 6.40
CA ASP A 183 -17.06 14.04 6.96
C ASP A 183 -18.32 14.10 6.08
N ASN A 184 -18.23 13.64 4.83
CA ASN A 184 -19.35 13.63 3.89
C ASN A 184 -20.27 12.42 4.13
N GLU A 185 -21.43 12.68 4.75
CA GLU A 185 -22.40 11.63 5.09
C GLU A 185 -22.81 10.77 3.88
N LYS A 186 -23.11 11.39 2.73
CA LYS A 186 -23.55 10.68 1.52
C LYS A 186 -22.46 9.75 0.98
N PHE A 187 -21.22 10.21 1.01
CA PHE A 187 -20.07 9.45 0.56
C PHE A 187 -19.77 8.27 1.51
N VAL A 188 -19.70 8.53 2.81
CA VAL A 188 -19.46 7.49 3.83
C VAL A 188 -20.58 6.44 3.81
N ARG A 189 -21.85 6.85 3.73
CA ARG A 189 -22.99 5.91 3.60
C ARG A 189 -22.86 5.01 2.38
N ARG A 190 -22.36 5.52 1.25
CA ARG A 190 -22.13 4.71 0.04
C ARG A 190 -21.06 3.65 0.28
N LEU A 191 -19.95 3.99 0.95
CA LEU A 191 -18.89 3.03 1.29
C LEU A 191 -19.39 1.95 2.27
N LEU A 192 -20.21 2.32 3.25
CA LEU A 192 -20.82 1.38 4.20
C LEU A 192 -21.74 0.37 3.52
N ARG A 193 -22.58 0.82 2.58
CA ARG A 193 -23.47 -0.09 1.81
C ARG A 193 -22.69 -1.09 0.97
N ALA A 194 -21.51 -0.70 0.50
CA ALA A 194 -20.61 -1.60 -0.22
C ALA A 194 -19.83 -2.56 0.71
N ARG A 195 -20.16 -2.61 2.02
CA ARG A 195 -19.54 -3.47 3.05
C ARG A 195 -18.01 -3.36 3.10
N LYS A 196 -17.49 -2.14 2.97
CA LYS A 196 -16.05 -1.90 2.97
C LYS A 196 -15.51 -1.79 4.39
N ASN A 197 -14.56 -2.64 4.74
CA ASN A 197 -13.90 -2.68 6.05
C ASN A 197 -13.21 -1.33 6.38
N GLY A 198 -13.20 -0.96 7.66
CA GLY A 198 -12.54 0.27 8.16
C GLY A 198 -13.27 1.59 7.84
N THR A 199 -14.41 1.56 7.13
CA THR A 199 -15.14 2.80 6.76
C THR A 199 -15.57 3.62 7.99
N LEU A 200 -16.11 2.96 9.03
CA LEU A 200 -16.60 3.64 10.23
C LEU A 200 -15.47 4.20 11.09
N GLU A 201 -14.31 3.54 11.11
CA GLU A 201 -13.12 4.08 11.79
C GLU A 201 -12.75 5.44 11.21
N MET A 202 -12.82 5.57 9.87
CA MET A 202 -12.44 6.77 9.14
C MET A 202 -13.50 7.88 9.16
N ALA A 203 -14.77 7.57 9.47
CA ALA A 203 -15.82 8.59 9.52
C ALA A 203 -15.50 9.67 10.56
N SER A 204 -15.88 10.93 10.28
CA SER A 204 -15.65 12.02 11.22
C SER A 204 -16.43 11.83 12.52
N ASP A 205 -15.92 12.40 13.61
CA ASP A 205 -16.59 12.36 14.92
C ASP A 205 -17.97 13.02 14.85
N ARG A 206 -18.13 14.06 14.02
CA ARG A 206 -19.45 14.65 13.74
C ARG A 206 -20.42 13.61 13.20
N LEU A 207 -20.04 12.84 12.19
CA LEU A 207 -20.94 11.80 11.65
C LEU A 207 -21.25 10.73 12.70
N LYS A 208 -20.24 10.29 13.46
CA LYS A 208 -20.39 9.32 14.56
C LYS A 208 -21.27 9.83 15.71
N ASP A 209 -21.47 11.14 15.80
CA ASP A 209 -22.35 11.79 16.75
C ASP A 209 -23.75 12.10 16.17
N LEU A 210 -23.97 12.02 14.86
CA LEU A 210 -25.29 12.27 14.27
C LEU A 210 -26.25 11.09 14.49
N LYS A 211 -27.33 11.29 15.25
CA LYS A 211 -28.34 10.26 15.55
C LYS A 211 -28.79 9.49 14.30
N ARG A 212 -29.15 10.20 13.22
CA ARG A 212 -29.60 9.60 11.95
C ARG A 212 -28.55 8.74 11.26
N PHE A 213 -27.27 9.08 11.42
CA PHE A 213 -26.16 8.32 10.87
C PHE A 213 -25.87 7.09 11.74
N VAL A 214 -25.89 7.27 13.06
CA VAL A 214 -25.77 6.18 14.04
C VAL A 214 -26.88 5.14 13.84
N SER A 215 -28.15 5.56 13.74
CA SER A 215 -29.27 4.66 13.45
C SER A 215 -29.08 3.92 12.12
N PHE A 216 -28.56 4.60 11.09
CA PHE A 216 -28.29 3.98 9.80
C PHE A 216 -27.16 2.95 9.85
N MET A 217 -26.04 3.24 10.50
CA MET A 217 -24.96 2.24 10.60
C MET A 217 -25.38 1.03 11.45
N MET A 218 -26.21 1.24 12.48
CA MET A 218 -26.78 0.15 13.28
C MET A 218 -27.75 -0.72 12.49
N SER A 219 -28.54 -0.14 11.58
CA SER A 219 -29.41 -0.94 10.70
C SER A 219 -28.65 -1.77 9.66
N LEU A 220 -27.34 -1.52 9.48
CA LEU A 220 -26.48 -2.38 8.67
C LEU A 220 -25.86 -3.52 9.49
N ASP A 221 -25.44 -3.22 10.72
CA ASP A 221 -24.95 -4.17 11.72
C ASP A 221 -25.02 -3.50 13.10
N ILE A 222 -25.70 -4.15 14.06
CA ILE A 222 -25.87 -3.67 15.43
C ILE A 222 -24.51 -3.40 16.12
N ASN A 223 -23.47 -4.18 15.79
CA ASN A 223 -22.13 -4.04 16.36
C ASN A 223 -21.45 -2.73 15.96
N ASN A 224 -21.96 -2.03 14.96
CA ASN A 224 -21.44 -0.72 14.55
C ASN A 224 -21.66 0.36 15.61
N LEU A 225 -22.51 0.14 16.61
CA LEU A 225 -22.70 1.07 17.73
C LEU A 225 -21.37 1.43 18.43
N LYS A 226 -20.39 0.52 18.45
CA LYS A 226 -19.05 0.76 19.03
C LYS A 226 -18.30 1.93 18.40
N PHE A 227 -18.66 2.33 17.18
CA PHE A 227 -18.05 3.47 16.47
C PHE A 227 -18.77 4.79 16.72
N ALA A 228 -19.95 4.77 17.36
CA ALA A 228 -20.68 6.00 17.66
C ALA A 228 -19.95 6.83 18.72
N SER A 229 -20.31 8.09 18.86
CA SER A 229 -19.90 8.92 20.00
C SER A 229 -20.27 8.25 21.35
N PRO A 230 -19.57 8.53 22.46
CA PRO A 230 -19.85 7.94 23.77
C PRO A 230 -21.31 8.10 24.25
N ARG A 231 -21.98 9.20 23.89
CA ARG A 231 -23.39 9.42 24.28
C ARG A 231 -24.33 8.35 23.71
N TRP A 232 -24.15 7.97 22.44
CA TRP A 232 -24.99 6.98 21.78
C TRP A 232 -24.64 5.57 22.19
N GLN A 233 -23.36 5.30 22.47
CA GLN A 233 -22.94 4.00 23.00
C GLN A 233 -23.65 3.66 24.32
N LYS A 234 -23.96 4.66 25.15
CA LYS A 234 -24.64 4.52 26.44
C LYS A 234 -26.18 4.63 26.36
N ASP A 235 -26.75 4.94 25.18
CA ASP A 235 -28.19 5.12 25.01
C ASP A 235 -28.93 3.76 25.02
N GLU A 236 -29.62 3.45 26.12
CA GLU A 236 -30.38 2.20 26.26
C GLU A 236 -31.56 2.10 25.30
N GLY A 237 -32.23 3.22 25.00
CA GLY A 237 -33.37 3.24 24.10
C GLY A 237 -32.97 2.89 22.67
N LEU A 238 -31.78 3.35 22.25
CA LEU A 238 -31.19 3.01 20.96
C LEU A 238 -30.80 1.54 20.88
N ARG A 239 -30.18 0.98 21.94
CA ARG A 239 -29.85 -0.45 22.03
C ARG A 239 -31.09 -1.33 22.00
N LYS A 240 -32.16 -0.96 22.73
CA LYS A 240 -33.43 -1.70 22.76
C LYS A 240 -34.10 -1.71 21.39
N ARG A 241 -34.20 -0.56 20.71
CA ARG A 241 -34.80 -0.47 19.36
C ARG A 241 -34.07 -1.30 18.31
N ALA A 242 -32.75 -1.41 18.42
CA ALA A 242 -31.96 -2.09 17.42
C ALA A 242 -31.86 -3.61 17.63
N LYS A 243 -32.40 -4.16 18.73
CA LYS A 243 -32.65 -5.61 18.89
C LYS A 243 -33.87 -6.09 18.09
N TRP A 244 -34.69 -5.17 17.59
CA TRP A 244 -35.92 -5.44 16.84
C TRP A 244 -35.83 -5.02 15.36
N LEU A 245 -34.63 -4.66 14.89
CA LEU A 245 -34.30 -4.37 13.48
C LEU A 245 -33.49 -5.52 12.91
#